data_AF-Q8STZ7-F1
#
_entry.id   AF-Q8STZ7-F1
#
_cell.length_a   1.000
_cell.length_b   1.000
_cell.length_c   1.000
_cell.angle_alpha   90.00
_cell.angle_beta   90.00
_cell.angle_gamma   90.00
#
_symmetry.space_group_name_H-M   'P 1'
#
loop_
_entity.id
_entity.type
_entity.pdbx_description
1 polymer ?
#
loop_
_entity_poly.entity_id
_entity_poly.type
_entity_poly.pdbx_seq_one_letter_code
_entity_poly.pdbx_strand_id
1 'polypeptide(L)'
;MRVLISAPCNPHKNTATLLRELLDIIPNSYVCDADQESGVSIKIVEDVGPQWVVFKNSQLQIVLKIVQYKSRDYLRVSKPISKDHLPQLIVNNFTTDTGMKIVEFLAEMFPFSQSSRQVANFTVQGDFIYFRVYRYCFGEKGPIMENVGPHLTLRLWRMVEYKGGEKKVMNFKKFIKNSNIL
;
A
#
# COMPACT_ATOMS: atom_id res chain seq x y z
N MET A 1 10.96 10.89 6.78
CA MET A 1 11.35 9.58 6.23
C MET A 1 11.24 9.62 4.72
N ARG A 2 12.18 8.99 4.01
CA ARG A 2 12.25 8.96 2.54
C ARG A 2 11.81 7.58 2.04
N VAL A 3 11.00 7.54 0.98
CA VAL A 3 10.46 6.28 0.44
C VAL A 3 10.90 6.08 -1.02
N LEU A 4 11.72 5.07 -1.27
CA LEU A 4 12.14 4.73 -2.63
C LEU A 4 11.07 3.86 -3.29
N ILE A 5 10.55 4.25 -4.46
CA ILE A 5 9.59 3.47 -5.24
C ILE A 5 10.20 3.09 -6.58
N SER A 6 10.44 1.79 -6.78
CA SER A 6 11.06 1.24 -7.98
C SER A 6 10.07 0.40 -8.79
N ALA A 7 10.23 0.46 -10.11
CA ALA A 7 9.56 -0.41 -11.07
C ALA A 7 10.61 -1.04 -12.01
N PRO A 8 10.26 -2.06 -12.78
CA PRO A 8 11.15 -2.65 -13.79
C PRO A 8 11.58 -1.63 -14.85
N CYS A 9 12.71 -1.88 -15.53
CA CYS A 9 13.29 -0.94 -16.50
C CYS A 9 12.36 -0.65 -17.69
N ASN A 10 11.52 -1.60 -18.10
CA ASN A 10 10.56 -1.45 -19.19
C ASN A 10 9.14 -1.83 -18.72
N PRO A 11 8.48 -0.97 -17.92
CA PRO A 11 7.26 -1.33 -17.22
C PRO A 11 6.05 -1.37 -18.17
N HIS A 12 5.15 -2.31 -17.95
CA HIS A 12 3.85 -2.32 -18.61
C HIS A 12 3.08 -1.02 -18.33
N LYS A 13 2.18 -0.59 -19.24
CA LYS A 13 1.41 0.67 -19.12
C LYS A 13 0.73 0.83 -17.75
N ASN A 14 0.13 -0.25 -17.25
CA ASN A 14 -0.52 -0.26 -15.92
C ASN A 14 0.49 -0.15 -14.78
N THR A 15 1.67 -0.77 -14.89
CA THR A 15 2.76 -0.66 -13.91
C THR A 15 3.28 0.78 -13.85
N ALA A 16 3.50 1.41 -15.01
CA ALA A 16 3.92 2.81 -15.09
C ALA A 16 2.87 3.77 -14.52
N THR A 17 1.58 3.48 -14.75
CA THR A 17 0.47 4.26 -14.19
C THR A 17 0.40 4.11 -12.67
N LEU A 18 0.46 2.87 -12.17
CA LEU A 18 0.49 2.58 -10.74
C LEU A 18 1.68 3.24 -10.05
N LEU A 19 2.86 3.22 -10.67
CA LEU A 19 4.05 3.90 -10.14
C LEU A 19 3.78 5.40 -9.93
N ARG A 20 3.23 6.09 -10.93
CA ARG A 20 2.88 7.52 -10.82
C ARG A 20 1.85 7.78 -9.73
N GLU A 21 0.82 6.93 -9.67
CA GLU A 21 -0.21 7.04 -8.63
C GLU A 21 0.38 6.84 -7.23
N LEU A 22 1.27 5.87 -7.03
CA LEU A 22 1.92 5.65 -5.75
C LEU A 22 2.84 6.82 -5.36
N LEU A 23 3.54 7.43 -6.33
CA LEU A 23 4.34 8.63 -6.09
C LEU A 23 3.50 9.82 -5.62
N ASP A 24 2.29 9.97 -6.15
CA ASP A 24 1.37 11.03 -5.72
C ASP A 24 0.74 10.75 -4.35
N ILE A 25 0.58 9.48 -3.95
CA ILE A 25 -0.05 9.10 -2.68
C ILE A 25 0.94 9.08 -1.53
N ILE A 26 2.15 8.54 -1.76
CA ILE A 26 3.12 8.27 -0.70
C ILE A 26 3.97 9.50 -0.47
N PRO A 27 3.94 10.08 0.74
CA PRO A 27 4.72 11.27 1.06
C PRO A 27 6.23 11.03 0.95
N ASN A 28 6.97 12.06 0.53
CA ASN A 28 8.44 12.02 0.43
C ASN A 28 8.97 10.83 -0.39
N SER A 29 8.23 10.44 -1.44
CA SER A 29 8.60 9.34 -2.32
C SER A 29 9.35 9.79 -3.58
N TYR A 30 10.24 8.92 -4.07
CA TYR A 30 11.09 9.16 -5.25
C TYR A 30 11.47 7.84 -5.91
N VAL A 31 11.96 7.88 -7.15
CA VAL A 31 12.17 6.65 -7.97
C VAL A 31 13.62 6.15 -7.96
N CYS A 32 14.59 7.02 -7.70
CA CYS A 32 16.01 6.69 -7.85
C CYS A 32 16.84 7.49 -6.84
N ASP A 33 17.60 6.81 -5.98
CA ASP A 33 18.86 7.32 -5.41
C ASP A 33 19.85 6.16 -5.42
N ALA A 34 21.08 6.43 -5.88
CA ALA A 34 22.15 5.44 -5.96
C ALA A 34 22.73 5.06 -4.58
N ASP A 35 22.49 5.85 -3.51
CA ASP A 35 23.38 5.80 -2.33
C ASP A 35 22.71 6.04 -0.96
N GLN A 36 21.50 5.53 -0.66
CA GLN A 36 21.03 5.48 0.75
C GLN A 36 20.26 4.19 1.08
N GLU A 37 20.92 3.26 1.77
CA GLU A 37 20.34 2.00 2.28
C GLU A 37 19.36 2.19 3.46
N SER A 38 19.26 3.40 4.01
CA SER A 38 18.60 3.69 5.29
C SER A 38 17.17 4.24 5.13
N GLY A 39 16.30 3.53 4.42
CA GLY A 39 14.92 3.97 4.21
C GLY A 39 13.92 2.85 3.92
N VAL A 40 12.66 3.23 3.70
CA VAL A 40 11.63 2.31 3.22
C VAL A 40 11.73 2.22 1.71
N SER A 41 11.73 0.99 1.19
CA SER A 41 11.72 0.72 -0.25
C SER A 41 10.44 -0.01 -0.65
N ILE A 42 9.89 0.40 -1.78
CA ILE A 42 8.71 -0.16 -2.41
C ILE A 42 9.13 -0.58 -3.81
N LYS A 43 8.94 -1.84 -4.13
CA LYS A 43 9.23 -2.39 -5.46
C LYS A 43 7.96 -2.98 -6.05
N ILE A 44 7.59 -2.48 -7.22
CA ILE A 44 6.54 -3.08 -8.03
C ILE A 44 7.19 -4.19 -8.85
N VAL A 45 6.68 -5.41 -8.70
CA VAL A 45 7.09 -6.56 -9.51
C VAL A 45 5.96 -6.87 -10.47
N GLU A 46 6.31 -6.92 -11.75
CA GLU A 46 5.37 -7.19 -12.84
C GLU A 46 5.67 -8.53 -13.51
N ASP A 47 4.65 -9.02 -14.20
CA ASP A 47 4.74 -10.09 -15.19
C ASP A 47 4.14 -9.55 -16.50
N VAL A 48 2.92 -9.91 -16.88
CA VAL A 48 2.16 -9.19 -17.94
C VAL A 48 1.70 -7.80 -17.49
N GLY A 49 1.54 -7.62 -16.17
CA GLY A 49 1.18 -6.35 -15.53
C GLY A 49 1.56 -6.35 -14.05
N PRO A 50 1.17 -5.32 -13.27
CA PRO A 50 1.59 -5.21 -11.88
C PRO A 50 0.99 -6.36 -11.06
N GLN A 51 1.84 -7.23 -10.53
CA GLN A 51 1.43 -8.48 -9.89
C GLN A 51 1.73 -8.52 -8.39
N TRP A 52 2.85 -7.92 -7.96
CA TRP A 52 3.19 -7.79 -6.55
C TRP A 52 3.71 -6.41 -6.22
N VAL A 53 3.45 -5.99 -4.98
CA VAL A 53 4.12 -4.85 -4.35
C VAL A 53 4.93 -5.39 -3.19
N VAL A 54 6.23 -5.12 -3.20
CA VAL A 54 7.17 -5.52 -2.15
C VAL A 54 7.54 -4.29 -1.36
N PHE A 55 7.20 -4.29 -0.08
CA PHE A 55 7.62 -3.29 0.87
C PHE A 55 8.79 -3.85 1.68
N LYS A 56 9.84 -3.06 1.90
CA LYS A 56 11.01 -3.47 2.66
C LYS A 56 11.60 -2.30 3.44
N ASN A 57 11.86 -2.51 4.72
CA ASN A 57 12.70 -1.67 5.57
C ASN A 57 13.83 -2.53 6.19
N SER A 58 14.52 -2.03 7.21
CA SER A 58 15.62 -2.74 7.87
C SER A 58 15.19 -3.99 8.64
N GLN A 59 13.94 -4.05 9.10
CA GLN A 59 13.44 -5.11 10.00
C GLN A 59 12.45 -6.06 9.33
N LEU A 60 11.75 -5.60 8.29
CA LEU A 60 10.60 -6.28 7.72
C LEU A 60 10.60 -6.18 6.19
N GLN A 61 10.24 -7.28 5.54
CA GLN A 61 9.89 -7.32 4.13
C GLN A 61 8.50 -7.94 3.97
N ILE A 62 7.58 -7.19 3.38
CA ILE A 62 6.19 -7.57 3.13
C ILE A 62 6.00 -7.70 1.62
N VAL A 63 5.51 -8.84 1.17
CA VAL A 63 5.15 -9.07 -0.23
C VAL A 63 3.62 -9.19 -0.31
N LEU A 64 3.00 -8.22 -0.96
CA LEU A 64 1.57 -8.20 -1.24
C LEU A 64 1.34 -8.55 -2.70
N LYS A 65 0.49 -9.55 -2.96
CA LYS A 65 -0.01 -9.85 -4.30
C LYS A 65 -1.13 -8.86 -4.64
N ILE A 66 -1.03 -8.23 -5.80
CA ILE A 66 -2.12 -7.46 -6.40
C ILE A 66 -3.11 -8.45 -7.00
N VAL A 67 -4.30 -8.53 -6.41
CA VAL A 67 -5.41 -9.36 -6.90
C VAL A 67 -6.20 -8.59 -7.94
N GLN A 68 -6.42 -7.30 -7.69
CA GLN A 68 -7.09 -6.40 -8.61
C GLN A 68 -6.50 -5.00 -8.51
N TYR A 69 -6.29 -4.36 -9.65
CA TYR A 69 -5.90 -2.97 -9.76
C TYR A 69 -6.86 -2.25 -10.71
N LYS A 70 -7.43 -1.14 -10.25
CA LYS A 70 -8.18 -0.20 -11.08
C LYS A 70 -7.53 1.18 -10.91
N SER A 71 -6.99 1.70 -12.00
CA SER A 71 -6.40 3.04 -12.03
C SER A 71 -7.45 4.14 -11.84
N ARG A 72 -6.99 5.35 -11.53
CA ARG A 72 -7.84 6.55 -11.45
C ARG A 72 -8.59 6.81 -12.75
N ASP A 73 -7.92 6.64 -13.88
CA ASP A 73 -8.51 6.79 -15.22
C ASP A 73 -9.64 5.79 -15.45
N TYR A 74 -9.43 4.51 -15.08
CA TYR A 74 -10.46 3.47 -15.17
C TYR A 74 -11.68 3.81 -14.30
N LEU A 75 -11.46 4.39 -13.12
CA LEU A 75 -12.49 4.81 -12.19
C LEU A 75 -13.14 6.15 -12.56
N ARG A 76 -12.68 6.81 -13.62
CA ARG A 76 -13.13 8.15 -14.06
C ARG A 76 -12.98 9.20 -12.96
N VAL A 77 -11.93 9.09 -12.15
CA VAL A 77 -11.62 10.00 -11.07
C VAL A 77 -10.76 11.15 -11.61
N SER A 78 -11.39 12.30 -11.85
CA SER A 78 -10.70 13.48 -12.39
C SER A 78 -9.96 14.29 -11.32
N LYS A 79 -10.42 14.25 -10.06
CA LYS A 79 -9.84 15.05 -8.98
C LYS A 79 -8.42 14.57 -8.63
N PRO A 80 -7.43 15.48 -8.56
CA PRO A 80 -6.06 15.13 -8.19
C PRO A 80 -5.93 14.88 -6.70
N ILE A 81 -4.96 14.02 -6.36
CA ILE A 81 -4.43 13.92 -5.00
C ILE A 81 -3.67 15.21 -4.71
N SER A 82 -3.89 15.82 -3.55
CA SER A 82 -3.26 17.09 -3.21
C SER A 82 -1.84 16.81 -2.74
N LYS A 83 -0.85 17.51 -3.31
CA LYS A 83 0.54 17.39 -2.88
C LYS A 83 0.84 18.20 -1.62
N ASP A 84 0.06 19.27 -1.40
CA ASP A 84 0.18 20.14 -0.22
C ASP A 84 -0.39 19.49 1.06
N HIS A 85 -1.37 18.60 0.89
CA HIS A 85 -2.05 17.93 1.99
C HIS A 85 -1.88 16.41 1.90
N LEU A 86 -0.81 15.92 2.52
CA LEU A 86 -0.43 14.51 2.50
C LEU A 86 -1.52 13.60 3.10
N PRO A 87 -1.86 12.46 2.49
CA PRO A 87 -2.85 11.55 3.04
C PRO A 87 -2.49 11.01 4.42
N GLN A 88 -3.47 10.97 5.31
CA GLN A 88 -3.36 10.32 6.62
C GLN A 88 -3.66 8.84 6.51
N LEU A 89 -2.96 7.99 7.26
CA LEU A 89 -3.22 6.56 7.30
C LEU A 89 -4.47 6.26 8.14
N ILE A 90 -5.40 5.50 7.56
CA ILE A 90 -6.48 4.83 8.29
C ILE A 90 -6.37 3.34 8.03
N VAL A 91 -6.43 2.56 9.11
CA VAL A 91 -6.40 1.10 9.06
C VAL A 91 -7.67 0.55 9.73
N ASN A 92 -8.26 -0.47 9.14
CA ASN A 92 -9.45 -1.11 9.69
C ASN A 92 -9.34 -2.65 9.64
N ASN A 93 -9.82 -3.33 10.68
CA ASN A 93 -9.82 -4.78 10.86
C ASN A 93 -8.43 -5.46 10.84
N PHE A 94 -7.36 -4.75 11.20
CA PHE A 94 -6.05 -5.35 11.44
C PHE A 94 -5.97 -5.84 12.89
N THR A 95 -6.43 -7.06 13.15
CA THR A 95 -6.54 -7.60 14.53
C THR A 95 -5.49 -8.65 14.88
N THR A 96 -4.83 -9.24 13.89
CA THR A 96 -3.80 -10.28 14.11
C THR A 96 -2.43 -9.66 14.35
N ASP A 97 -1.53 -10.38 15.02
CA ASP A 97 -0.14 -9.92 15.24
C ASP A 97 0.60 -9.60 13.93
N THR A 98 0.34 -10.39 12.88
CA THR A 98 0.85 -10.12 11.54
C THR A 98 0.26 -8.83 10.97
N GLY A 99 -1.04 -8.63 11.18
CA GLY A 99 -1.73 -7.39 10.80
C GLY A 99 -1.15 -6.18 11.52
N MET A 100 -0.93 -6.25 12.83
CA MET A 100 -0.35 -5.17 13.62
C MET A 100 1.05 -4.77 13.13
N LYS A 101 1.91 -5.74 12.79
CA LYS A 101 3.23 -5.46 12.19
C LYS A 101 3.12 -4.74 10.83
N ILE A 102 2.13 -5.10 10.02
CA ILE A 102 1.87 -4.41 8.75
C ILE A 102 1.40 -2.98 9.02
N VAL A 103 0.54 -2.77 10.03
CA VAL A 103 0.09 -1.43 10.44
C VAL A 103 1.26 -0.57 10.92
N GLU A 104 2.15 -1.10 11.75
CA GLU A 104 3.36 -0.41 12.21
C GLU A 104 4.22 0.03 11.01
N PHE A 105 4.46 -0.90 10.07
CA PHE A 105 5.18 -0.59 8.84
C PHE A 105 4.50 0.51 8.00
N LEU A 106 3.18 0.43 7.83
CA LEU A 106 2.43 1.43 7.08
C LEU A 106 2.46 2.80 7.78
N ALA A 107 2.39 2.84 9.11
CA ALA A 107 2.42 4.06 9.89
C ALA A 107 3.75 4.82 9.71
N GLU A 108 4.87 4.12 9.51
CA GLU A 108 6.15 4.75 9.18
C GLU A 108 6.06 5.58 7.87
N MET A 109 5.30 5.10 6.88
CA MET A 109 5.20 5.72 5.55
C MET A 109 4.30 6.96 5.50
N PHE A 110 3.33 7.08 6.41
CA PHE A 110 2.31 8.13 6.38
C PHE A 110 2.41 9.00 7.63
N PRO A 111 3.08 10.17 7.55
CA PRO A 111 3.19 11.07 8.68
C PRO A 111 1.83 11.64 9.08
N PHE A 112 1.65 11.85 10.38
CA PHE A 112 0.45 12.49 10.91
C PHE A 112 0.42 13.98 10.53
N SER A 113 -0.75 14.45 10.05
CA SER A 113 -0.98 15.86 9.72
C SER A 113 -2.42 16.25 9.99
N GLN A 114 -2.65 17.13 10.95
CA GLN A 114 -3.99 17.59 11.36
C GLN A 114 -4.72 18.38 10.27
N SER A 115 -3.98 19.07 9.39
CA SER A 115 -4.55 19.91 8.34
C SER A 115 -4.98 19.11 7.10
N SER A 116 -4.55 17.84 7.00
CA SER A 116 -4.84 17.04 5.83
C SER A 116 -6.27 16.53 5.82
N ARG A 117 -6.96 16.77 4.70
CA ARG A 117 -8.30 16.24 4.41
C ARG A 117 -8.25 15.01 3.49
N GLN A 118 -7.09 14.38 3.37
CA GLN A 118 -6.88 13.20 2.55
C GLN A 118 -6.57 11.98 3.43
N VAL A 119 -7.06 10.83 3.02
CA VAL A 119 -6.96 9.58 3.77
C VAL A 119 -6.52 8.46 2.85
N ALA A 120 -5.43 7.79 3.20
CA ALA A 120 -5.02 6.49 2.68
C ALA A 120 -5.63 5.40 3.57
N ASN A 121 -6.70 4.77 3.09
CA ASN A 121 -7.42 3.75 3.85
C ASN A 121 -6.97 2.34 3.45
N PHE A 122 -6.58 1.54 4.43
CA PHE A 122 -6.35 0.10 4.32
C PHE A 122 -7.40 -0.61 5.17
N THR A 123 -8.21 -1.46 4.56
CA THR A 123 -9.22 -2.24 5.29
C THR A 123 -9.04 -3.72 5.00
N VAL A 124 -9.00 -4.54 6.06
CA VAL A 124 -8.98 -6.01 5.92
C VAL A 124 -10.42 -6.54 5.89
N GLN A 125 -10.70 -7.41 4.93
CA GLN A 125 -11.93 -8.21 4.90
C GLN A 125 -11.61 -9.61 4.39
N GLY A 126 -11.73 -10.60 5.29
CA GLY A 126 -11.20 -11.95 5.05
C GLY A 126 -9.69 -11.92 4.87
N ASP A 127 -9.21 -12.53 3.79
CA ASP A 127 -7.78 -12.58 3.42
C ASP A 127 -7.30 -11.37 2.61
N PHE A 128 -8.19 -10.42 2.30
CA PHE A 128 -7.90 -9.33 1.37
C PHE A 128 -7.73 -8.00 2.10
N ILE A 129 -6.73 -7.24 1.66
CA ILE A 129 -6.46 -5.86 2.08
C ILE A 129 -6.95 -4.95 0.95
N TYR A 130 -7.96 -4.15 1.23
CA TYR A 130 -8.48 -3.14 0.32
C TYR A 130 -7.79 -1.82 0.58
N PHE A 131 -7.10 -1.30 -0.43
CA PHE A 131 -6.44 -0.01 -0.37
C PHE A 131 -7.17 1.02 -1.23
N ARG A 132 -7.54 2.14 -0.63
CA ARG A 132 -8.32 3.21 -1.25
C ARG A 132 -7.82 4.56 -0.75
N VAL A 133 -7.93 5.60 -1.58
CA VAL A 133 -7.58 6.97 -1.16
C VAL A 133 -8.78 7.87 -1.30
N TYR A 134 -9.15 8.52 -0.21
CA TYR A 134 -10.29 9.40 -0.12
C TYR A 134 -9.86 10.83 0.21
N ARG A 135 -10.65 11.79 -0.25
CA ARG A 135 -10.71 13.14 0.32
C ARG A 135 -12.02 13.25 1.09
N TYR A 136 -12.02 13.92 2.23
CA TYR A 136 -13.25 14.16 2.98
C TYR A 136 -13.51 15.64 3.23
N CYS A 137 -14.78 15.98 3.37
CA CYS A 137 -15.23 17.25 3.90
C CYS A 137 -16.31 17.01 4.97
N PHE A 138 -16.40 17.91 5.95
CA PHE A 138 -17.47 17.86 6.93
C PHE A 138 -18.70 18.56 6.34
N GLY A 139 -19.76 17.78 6.13
CA GLY A 139 -21.09 18.32 5.84
C GLY A 139 -21.95 18.38 7.10
N GLU A 140 -23.16 18.93 6.99
CA GLU A 140 -24.09 19.08 8.11
C GLU A 140 -24.46 17.76 8.80
N LYS A 141 -24.51 16.66 8.03
CA LYS A 141 -24.90 15.32 8.51
C LYS A 141 -23.73 14.39 8.83
N GLY A 142 -22.49 14.87 8.69
CA GLY A 142 -21.28 14.07 8.89
C GLY A 142 -20.26 14.18 7.75
N PRO A 143 -19.19 13.36 7.79
CA PRO A 143 -18.14 13.41 6.80
C PRO A 143 -18.61 12.83 5.46
N ILE A 144 -18.45 13.62 4.40
CA ILE A 144 -18.66 13.20 3.02
C ILE A 144 -17.30 12.78 2.47
N MET A 145 -17.19 11.54 2.02
CA MET A 145 -15.96 10.98 1.44
C MET A 145 -16.07 10.90 -0.08
N GLU A 146 -15.00 11.28 -0.76
CA GLU A 146 -14.87 11.22 -2.20
C GLU A 146 -13.60 10.46 -2.58
N ASN A 147 -13.72 9.52 -3.53
CA ASN A 147 -12.57 8.76 -4.02
C ASN A 147 -11.66 9.63 -4.88
N VAL A 148 -10.37 9.66 -4.58
CA VAL A 148 -9.36 10.43 -5.34
C VAL A 148 -8.21 9.58 -5.88
N GLY A 149 -8.08 8.33 -5.42
CA GLY A 149 -6.99 7.44 -5.81
C GLY A 149 -7.42 6.16 -6.52
N PRO A 150 -6.44 5.29 -6.84
CA PRO A 150 -6.69 3.99 -7.43
C PRO A 150 -7.31 3.03 -6.42
N HIS A 151 -7.90 1.96 -6.95
CA HIS A 151 -8.44 0.88 -6.14
C HIS A 151 -7.54 -0.34 -6.28
N LEU A 152 -6.88 -0.72 -5.19
CA LEU A 152 -6.12 -1.96 -5.10
C LEU A 152 -6.80 -2.96 -4.16
N THR A 153 -6.92 -4.19 -4.62
CA THR A 153 -7.24 -5.33 -3.76
C THR A 153 -5.96 -6.15 -3.66
N LEU A 154 -5.43 -6.24 -2.45
CA LEU A 154 -4.15 -6.84 -2.14
C LEU A 154 -4.36 -8.08 -1.30
N ARG A 155 -3.40 -9.00 -1.34
CA ARG A 155 -3.35 -10.17 -0.45
C ARG A 155 -1.93 -10.37 0.04
N LEU A 156 -1.77 -10.60 1.35
CA LEU A 156 -0.47 -10.96 1.90
C LEU A 156 0.00 -12.29 1.31
N TRP A 157 1.18 -12.29 0.68
CA TRP A 157 1.76 -13.46 0.04
C TRP A 157 2.93 -14.02 0.84
N ARG A 158 3.80 -13.14 1.32
CA ARG A 158 4.99 -13.51 2.09
C ARG A 158 5.38 -12.36 3.01
N MET A 159 5.86 -12.71 4.21
CA MET A 159 6.45 -11.76 5.15
C MET A 159 7.78 -12.31 5.64
N VAL A 160 8.78 -11.45 5.79
CA VAL A 160 10.11 -11.81 6.29
C VAL A 160 10.51 -10.82 7.36
N GLU A 161 10.79 -11.33 8.56
CA GLU A 161 11.31 -10.56 9.68
C GLU A 161 12.81 -10.79 9.83
N TYR A 162 13.55 -9.70 10.05
CA TYR A 162 14.98 -9.69 10.34
C TYR A 162 15.16 -9.26 11.81
N LYS A 163 15.51 -10.20 12.69
CA LYS A 163 15.71 -9.93 14.13
C LYS A 163 17.07 -10.50 14.56
N GLY A 164 17.97 -9.65 15.03
CA GLY A 164 19.23 -10.09 15.65
C GLY A 164 20.12 -10.98 14.78
N GLY A 165 20.09 -10.79 13.45
CA GLY A 165 20.81 -11.65 12.49
C GLY A 165 20.04 -12.89 12.03
N GLU A 166 18.93 -13.24 12.69
CA GLU A 166 18.03 -14.30 12.26
C GLU A 166 16.97 -13.79 11.28
N LYS A 167 16.58 -14.66 10.35
CA LYS A 167 15.58 -14.39 9.32
C LYS A 167 14.40 -15.32 9.47
N LYS A 168 13.26 -14.80 9.92
CA LYS A 168 12.00 -15.57 10.00
C LYS A 168 11.18 -15.34 8.74
N VAL A 169 10.96 -16.40 7.95
CA VAL A 169 10.15 -16.34 6.72
C VAL A 169 8.78 -16.94 6.96
N MET A 170 7.73 -16.18 6.69
CA MET A 170 6.33 -16.62 6.73
C MET A 170 5.75 -16.58 5.32
N ASN A 171 5.23 -17.72 4.86
CA ASN A 171 4.60 -17.85 3.55
C ASN A 171 3.09 -18.02 3.72
N PHE A 172 2.31 -17.24 2.99
CA PHE A 172 0.86 -17.25 3.03
C PHE A 172 0.34 -17.81 1.71
N LYS A 173 0.72 -19.06 1.40
CA LYS A 173 0.26 -19.76 0.20
C LYS A 173 -1.08 -20.45 0.50
N LYS A 174 -2.17 -19.86 -0.01
CA LYS A 174 -3.55 -20.40 -0.09
C LYS A 174 -4.11 -20.95 1.24
N PHE A 175 -5.24 -20.40 1.67
CA PHE A 175 -6.24 -21.17 2.40
C PHE A 175 -6.51 -22.45 1.61
N ILE A 176 -6.09 -23.61 2.13
CA ILE A 176 -6.73 -24.87 1.76
C ILE A 176 -8.16 -24.68 2.25
N LYS A 177 -9.11 -24.57 1.32
CA LYS A 177 -10.53 -24.60 1.66
C LYS A 177 -10.73 -25.96 2.32
N ASN A 178 -10.61 -26.05 3.65
CA ASN A 178 -11.02 -27.23 4.38
C ASN A 178 -12.49 -27.40 4.04
N SER A 179 -12.75 -28.29 3.08
CA SER A 179 -14.09 -28.60 2.59
C SER A 179 -14.86 -29.42 3.62
N ASN A 180 -14.26 -29.69 4.79
CA ASN A 180 -14.74 -30.62 5.81
C ASN A 180 -14.64 -30.00 7.22
N ILE A 181 -15.21 -28.81 7.42
CA ILE A 181 -15.68 -28.43 8.76
C ILE A 181 -17.14 -28.02 8.55
N LEU A 182 -17.98 -29.06 8.49
CA LEU A 182 -19.41 -29.00 8.76
C LEU A 182 -19.64 -28.60 10.22
#